data_AF-A0A1H1TJZ3-F1
#
_entry.id   AF-A0A1H1TJZ3-F1
#
_cell.length_a   1.000
_cell.length_b   1.000
_cell.length_c   1.000
_cell.angle_alpha   90.00
_cell.angle_beta   90.00
_cell.angle_gamma   90.00
#
_symmetry.space_group_name_H-M   'P 1'
#
loop_
_entity.id
_entity.type
_entity.pdbx_description
1 polymer ?
#
loop_
_entity_poly.entity_id
_entity_poly.type
_entity_poly.pdbx_seq_one_letter_code
_entity_poly.pdbx_strand_id
1 'polypeptide(L)'
;MSNKGLYTDGSTAVTGKVESIPLRDTGVTTPGQDSLGTLVSNAAEQVSTLVRNEIELAKTEVIGEVKKGAVGGGLFAGAGVVALYSSFFFFFFLAALLAIWLPWWAAFLIVFLVMIAVAGILAFVGVKKFKAIRSPERTISSVNEWKNLVPGKAQESLARKEDSSALYTNAAGRPAASDKATEARLRDGRGSTSVDVD
;
A
#
# COMPACT_ATOMS: atom_id res chain seq x y z
N MET A 1 -31.92 37.72 -52.26
CA MET A 1 -31.62 37.64 -50.82
C MET A 1 -30.12 37.64 -50.65
N SER A 2 -29.59 38.52 -49.81
CA SER A 2 -28.19 38.98 -49.81
C SER A 2 -27.24 37.96 -49.17
N ASN A 3 -26.35 37.36 -49.95
CA ASN A 3 -25.15 36.68 -49.45
C ASN A 3 -24.01 37.71 -49.42
N LYS A 4 -23.85 38.37 -48.27
CA LYS A 4 -22.69 39.21 -47.95
C LYS A 4 -22.00 38.66 -46.72
N GLY A 5 -20.68 38.53 -46.81
CA GLY A 5 -19.80 38.54 -45.66
C GLY A 5 -19.03 37.26 -45.40
N LEU A 6 -18.15 36.88 -46.34
CA LEU A 6 -16.90 36.22 -46.00
C LEU A 6 -15.97 37.26 -45.36
N TYR A 7 -16.12 37.48 -44.06
CA TYR A 7 -15.10 38.09 -43.21
C TYR A 7 -14.60 36.91 -42.34
N THR A 8 -13.35 36.44 -42.29
CA THR A 8 -12.04 37.00 -42.61
C THR A 8 -11.92 38.50 -42.36
N ASP A 9 -12.28 38.93 -41.17
CA ASP A 9 -11.40 39.87 -40.49
C ASP A 9 -11.52 39.68 -38.98
N GLY A 10 -10.37 39.45 -38.36
CA GLY A 10 -10.29 38.87 -37.04
C GLY A 10 -8.90 38.31 -36.81
N SER A 11 -7.90 39.13 -37.08
CA SER A 11 -6.60 39.08 -36.42
C SER A 11 -6.80 38.98 -34.91
N THR A 12 -7.02 37.76 -34.43
CA THR A 12 -6.47 37.37 -33.14
C THR A 12 -5.21 36.64 -33.50
N ALA A 13 -4.18 37.43 -33.78
CA ALA A 13 -2.85 37.00 -33.43
C ALA A 13 -2.95 36.56 -31.97
N VAL A 14 -3.10 35.25 -31.74
CA VAL A 14 -2.66 34.63 -30.52
C VAL A 14 -1.17 34.87 -30.55
N THR A 15 -0.81 36.07 -30.09
CA THR A 15 0.47 36.32 -29.48
C THR A 15 0.44 35.35 -28.31
N GLY A 16 0.86 34.12 -28.59
CA GLY A 16 1.39 33.28 -27.54
C GLY A 16 2.41 34.20 -26.91
N LYS A 17 2.06 34.74 -25.76
CA LYS A 17 3.03 35.29 -24.86
C LYS A 17 3.86 34.07 -24.51
N VAL A 18 4.83 33.79 -25.38
CA VAL A 18 5.99 33.01 -25.06
C VAL A 18 6.54 33.84 -23.93
N GLU A 19 6.17 33.46 -22.70
CA GLU A 19 6.95 33.80 -21.55
C GLU A 19 8.33 33.31 -21.95
N SER A 20 9.14 34.26 -22.42
CA SER A 20 10.54 34.07 -22.67
C SER A 20 11.00 33.30 -21.46
N ILE A 21 11.42 32.04 -21.70
CA ILE A 21 12.00 31.18 -20.69
C ILE A 21 12.79 32.11 -19.78
N PRO A 22 12.38 32.31 -18.52
CA PRO A 22 13.16 33.15 -17.66
C PRO A 22 14.53 32.47 -17.67
N LEU A 23 15.50 33.14 -18.28
CA LEU A 23 16.91 32.88 -18.07
C LEU A 23 17.21 33.30 -16.63
N ARG A 24 16.49 32.70 -15.69
CA ARG A 24 17.01 32.48 -14.36
C ARG A 24 18.01 31.38 -14.58
N ASP A 25 19.28 31.72 -14.37
CA ASP A 25 20.31 30.71 -14.19
C ASP A 25 19.80 29.71 -13.16
N THR A 26 19.34 28.55 -13.62
CA THR A 26 19.03 27.41 -12.76
C THR A 26 20.37 26.82 -12.34
N GLY A 27 21.05 27.53 -11.44
CA GLY A 27 22.38 27.20 -10.97
C GLY A 27 23.41 27.17 -12.09
N VAL A 28 23.96 28.32 -12.48
CA VAL A 28 25.35 28.31 -12.95
C VAL A 28 26.21 27.88 -11.76
N THR A 29 26.37 26.57 -11.62
CA THR A 29 27.44 26.00 -10.80
C THR A 29 28.73 26.54 -11.40
N THR A 30 29.30 27.60 -10.83
CA THR A 30 30.60 28.11 -11.26
C THR A 30 31.60 27.05 -10.84
N PRO A 31 32.29 26.35 -11.79
CA PRO A 31 33.19 25.27 -11.42
C PRO A 31 34.27 25.80 -10.47
N GLY A 32 34.23 25.32 -9.22
CA GLY A 32 35.17 25.71 -8.16
C GLY A 32 34.65 26.70 -7.09
N GLN A 33 33.41 27.18 -7.16
CA GLN A 33 32.86 28.10 -6.13
C GLN A 33 31.75 27.51 -5.25
N ASP A 34 31.12 26.41 -5.68
CA ASP A 34 30.13 25.72 -4.87
C ASP A 34 30.78 24.68 -3.96
N SER A 35 30.47 24.76 -2.67
CA SER A 35 30.86 23.73 -1.72
C SER A 35 30.15 22.41 -2.01
N LEU A 36 30.75 21.28 -1.65
CA LEU A 36 30.11 19.96 -1.74
C LEU A 36 28.73 19.92 -1.04
N GLY A 37 28.55 20.72 0.02
CA GLY A 37 27.26 20.85 0.71
C GLY A 37 26.18 21.50 -0.15
N THR A 38 26.54 22.47 -0.99
CA THR A 38 25.62 23.14 -1.90
C THR A 38 25.12 22.20 -3.00
N LEU A 39 26.02 21.34 -3.52
CA LEU A 39 25.67 20.34 -4.54
C LEU A 39 24.71 19.27 -4.00
N VAL A 40 24.97 18.77 -2.78
CA VAL A 40 24.10 17.78 -2.12
C VAL A 40 22.74 18.39 -1.78
N SER A 41 22.71 19.64 -1.30
CA SER A 41 21.47 20.37 -1.00
C SER A 41 20.61 20.53 -2.26
N ASN A 42 21.20 21.00 -3.37
CA ASN A 42 20.48 21.21 -4.63
C ASN A 42 19.96 19.89 -5.23
N ALA A 43 20.76 18.81 -5.14
CA ALA A 43 20.33 17.49 -5.58
C ALA A 43 19.16 16.96 -4.74
N ALA A 44 19.22 17.12 -3.41
CA ALA A 44 18.13 16.73 -2.50
C ALA A 44 16.84 17.52 -2.78
N GLU A 45 16.96 18.81 -3.10
CA GLU A 45 15.84 19.69 -3.42
C GLU A 45 15.16 19.30 -4.74
N GLN A 46 15.93 18.89 -5.76
CA GLN A 46 15.39 18.37 -7.02
C GLN A 46 14.66 17.04 -6.83
N VAL A 47 15.23 16.11 -6.05
CA VAL A 47 14.57 14.84 -5.73
C VAL A 47 13.28 15.09 -4.95
N SER A 48 13.30 16.00 -3.97
CA SER A 48 12.10 16.37 -3.22
C SER A 48 11.01 16.99 -4.11
N THR A 49 11.42 17.76 -5.12
CA THR A 49 10.50 18.36 -6.10
C THR A 49 9.90 17.29 -7.02
N LEU A 50 10.70 16.33 -7.50
CA LEU A 50 10.23 15.24 -8.34
C LEU A 50 9.20 14.35 -7.60
N VAL A 51 9.52 13.97 -6.36
CA VAL A 51 8.61 13.17 -5.52
C VAL A 51 7.31 13.91 -5.28
N ARG A 52 7.37 15.22 -4.99
CA ARG A 52 6.16 16.02 -4.80
C ARG A 52 5.32 16.11 -6.08
N ASN A 53 5.96 16.29 -7.24
CA ASN A 53 5.26 16.34 -8.52
C ASN A 53 4.57 15.01 -8.85
N GLU A 54 5.23 13.89 -8.58
CA GLU A 54 4.65 12.56 -8.79
C GLU A 54 3.44 12.33 -7.88
N ILE A 55 3.54 12.75 -6.62
CA ILE A 55 2.42 12.69 -5.66
C ILE A 55 1.28 13.61 -6.10
N GLU A 56 1.58 14.83 -6.57
CA GLU A 56 0.56 15.77 -7.03
C GLU A 56 -0.16 15.22 -8.27
N LEU A 57 0.56 14.62 -9.22
CA LEU A 57 -0.03 13.97 -10.39
C LEU A 57 -0.91 12.79 -9.99
N ALA A 58 -0.38 11.86 -9.19
CA ALA A 58 -1.12 10.70 -8.68
C ALA A 58 -2.37 11.13 -7.89
N LYS A 59 -2.26 12.21 -7.10
CA LYS A 59 -3.40 12.78 -6.37
C LYS A 59 -4.48 13.29 -7.32
N THR A 60 -4.12 13.95 -8.43
CA THR A 60 -5.13 14.42 -9.39
C THR A 60 -5.85 13.27 -10.10
N GLU A 61 -5.12 12.21 -10.45
CA GLU A 61 -5.69 11.03 -11.10
C GLU A 61 -6.62 10.27 -10.16
N VAL A 62 -6.15 9.98 -8.94
CA VAL A 62 -6.94 9.30 -7.90
C VAL A 62 -8.17 10.10 -7.50
N ILE A 63 -8.08 11.43 -7.33
CA ILE A 63 -9.25 12.25 -7.00
C ILE A 63 -10.28 12.20 -8.14
N GLY A 64 -9.84 12.20 -9.39
CA GLY A 64 -10.72 12.06 -10.55
C GLY A 64 -11.49 10.74 -10.53
N GLU A 65 -10.80 9.63 -10.27
CA GLU A 65 -11.40 8.31 -10.15
C GLU A 65 -12.35 8.18 -8.96
N VAL A 66 -11.92 8.65 -7.79
CA VAL A 66 -12.73 8.67 -6.56
C VAL A 66 -14.00 9.48 -6.77
N LYS A 67 -13.93 10.64 -7.43
CA LYS A 67 -15.11 11.46 -7.71
C LYS A 67 -16.10 10.75 -8.63
N LYS A 68 -15.62 10.10 -9.69
CA LYS A 68 -16.47 9.30 -10.60
C LYS A 68 -17.11 8.13 -9.85
N GLY A 69 -16.34 7.42 -9.03
CA GLY A 69 -16.84 6.35 -8.17
C GLY A 69 -17.86 6.84 -7.14
N ALA A 70 -17.64 8.02 -6.54
CA ALA A 70 -18.54 8.63 -5.57
C ALA A 70 -19.86 9.07 -6.18
N VAL A 71 -19.84 9.68 -7.37
CA VAL A 71 -21.07 10.04 -8.10
C VAL A 71 -21.83 8.78 -8.50
N GLY A 72 -21.16 7.80 -9.09
CA GLY A 72 -21.77 6.52 -9.47
C GLY A 72 -22.37 5.79 -8.26
N GLY A 73 -21.60 5.70 -7.17
CA GLY A 73 -22.03 5.10 -5.91
C GLY A 73 -23.20 5.85 -5.26
N GLY A 74 -23.18 7.18 -5.28
CA GLY A 74 -24.29 8.02 -4.78
C GLY A 74 -25.57 7.83 -5.58
N LEU A 75 -25.49 7.78 -6.92
CA LEU A 75 -26.64 7.46 -7.78
C LEU A 75 -27.16 6.05 -7.55
N PHE A 76 -26.28 5.06 -7.40
CA PHE A 76 -26.68 3.69 -7.09
C PHE A 76 -27.34 3.57 -5.72
N ALA A 77 -26.83 4.28 -4.71
CA ALA A 77 -27.44 4.34 -3.39
C ALA A 77 -28.83 5.00 -3.46
N GLY A 78 -28.96 6.13 -4.16
CA GLY A 78 -30.25 6.78 -4.41
C GLY A 78 -31.25 5.88 -5.13
N ALA A 79 -30.82 5.22 -6.20
CA ALA A 79 -31.63 4.24 -6.93
C ALA A 79 -32.05 3.06 -6.04
N GLY A 80 -31.15 2.58 -5.19
CA GLY A 80 -31.44 1.53 -4.20
C GLY A 80 -32.51 1.95 -3.19
N VAL A 81 -32.44 3.19 -2.68
CA VAL A 81 -33.47 3.74 -1.78
C VAL A 81 -34.82 3.85 -2.49
N VAL A 82 -34.85 4.41 -3.70
CA VAL A 82 -36.08 4.53 -4.49
C VAL A 82 -36.67 3.15 -4.79
N ALA A 83 -35.85 2.17 -5.19
CA ALA A 83 -36.29 0.81 -5.44
C ALA A 83 -36.82 0.13 -4.17
N LEU A 84 -36.18 0.35 -3.02
CA LEU A 84 -36.63 -0.19 -1.73
C LEU A 84 -38.01 0.35 -1.35
N TYR A 85 -38.22 1.66 -1.39
CA TYR A 85 -39.53 2.25 -1.11
C TYR A 85 -40.58 1.87 -2.15
N SER A 86 -40.22 1.84 -3.44
CA SER A 86 -41.13 1.44 -4.52
C SER A 86 -41.56 -0.03 -4.41
N SER A 87 -40.69 -0.90 -3.89
CA SER A 87 -41.01 -2.32 -3.69
C SER A 87 -42.21 -2.51 -2.75
N PHE A 88 -42.33 -1.68 -1.71
CA PHE A 88 -43.49 -1.72 -0.82
C PHE A 88 -44.81 -1.48 -1.58
N PHE A 89 -44.86 -0.43 -2.41
CA PHE A 89 -46.02 -0.14 -3.25
C PHE A 89 -46.24 -1.19 -4.34
N PHE A 90 -45.18 -1.75 -4.91
CA PHE A 90 -45.26 -2.82 -5.90
C PHE A 90 -45.94 -4.08 -5.35
N PHE A 91 -45.59 -4.51 -4.14
CA PHE A 91 -46.26 -5.67 -3.51
C PHE A 91 -47.71 -5.35 -3.12
N PHE A 92 -48.00 -4.12 -2.69
CA PHE A 92 -49.37 -3.68 -2.45
C PHE A 92 -50.21 -3.73 -3.74
N PHE A 93 -49.64 -3.23 -4.84
CA PHE A 93 -50.24 -3.33 -6.17
C PHE A 93 -50.45 -4.79 -6.57
N LEU A 94 -49.46 -5.67 -6.35
CA LEU A 94 -49.58 -7.09 -6.68
C LEU A 94 -50.71 -7.78 -5.89
N ALA A 95 -50.86 -7.44 -4.61
CA ALA A 95 -51.96 -7.94 -3.78
C ALA A 95 -53.31 -7.42 -4.30
N ALA A 96 -53.41 -6.13 -4.63
CA ALA A 96 -54.62 -5.54 -5.21
C ALA A 96 -54.97 -6.15 -6.57
N LEU A 97 -53.97 -6.42 -7.42
CA LEU A 97 -54.14 -7.06 -8.72
C LEU A 97 -54.68 -8.49 -8.55
N LEU A 98 -54.11 -9.28 -7.63
CA LEU A 98 -54.59 -10.63 -7.34
C LEU A 98 -55.99 -10.63 -6.72
N ALA A 99 -56.33 -9.60 -5.95
CA ALA A 99 -57.66 -9.44 -5.34
C ALA A 99 -58.79 -9.24 -6.37
N ILE A 100 -58.48 -9.04 -7.66
CA ILE A 100 -59.49 -9.04 -8.74
C ILE A 100 -60.11 -10.43 -8.93
N TRP A 101 -59.32 -11.50 -8.71
CA TRP A 101 -59.76 -12.88 -8.91
C TRP A 101 -59.93 -13.66 -7.59
N LEU A 102 -59.30 -13.22 -6.50
CA LEU A 102 -59.31 -13.88 -5.19
C LEU A 102 -59.87 -12.97 -4.10
N PRO A 103 -60.36 -13.56 -2.98
CA PRO A 103 -60.67 -12.75 -1.80
C PRO A 103 -59.41 -12.05 -1.27
N TRP A 104 -59.58 -10.82 -0.81
CA TRP A 104 -58.50 -9.92 -0.37
C TRP A 104 -57.48 -10.61 0.57
N TRP A 105 -57.94 -11.32 1.60
CA TRP A 105 -57.08 -12.02 2.55
C TRP A 105 -56.15 -13.06 1.89
N ALA A 106 -56.64 -13.79 0.88
CA ALA A 106 -55.86 -14.81 0.18
C ALA A 106 -54.82 -14.18 -0.75
N ALA A 107 -55.18 -13.06 -1.41
CA ALA A 107 -54.24 -12.30 -2.24
C ALA A 107 -53.06 -11.79 -1.42
N PHE A 108 -53.30 -11.20 -0.25
CA PHE A 108 -52.24 -10.76 0.67
C PHE A 108 -51.37 -11.91 1.16
N LEU A 109 -51.98 -13.07 1.48
CA LEU A 109 -51.22 -14.25 1.93
C LEU A 109 -50.28 -14.78 0.83
N ILE A 110 -50.74 -14.83 -0.43
CA ILE A 110 -49.91 -15.26 -1.55
C ILE A 110 -48.73 -14.30 -1.76
N VAL A 111 -48.99 -12.99 -1.76
CA VAL A 111 -47.92 -11.99 -1.91
C VAL A 111 -46.91 -12.07 -0.75
N PHE A 112 -47.38 -12.31 0.48
CA PHE A 112 -46.50 -12.53 1.62
C PHE A 112 -45.57 -13.73 1.41
N LEU A 113 -46.07 -14.86 0.92
CA LEU A 113 -45.23 -16.03 0.61
C LEU A 113 -44.21 -15.72 -0.49
N VAL A 114 -44.60 -14.97 -1.52
CA VAL A 114 -43.67 -14.50 -2.56
C VAL A 114 -42.56 -13.63 -1.95
N MET A 115 -42.90 -12.72 -1.03
CA MET A 115 -41.91 -11.88 -0.35
C MET A 115 -40.91 -12.70 0.47
N ILE A 116 -41.38 -13.72 1.20
CA ILE A 116 -40.50 -14.63 1.95
C ILE A 116 -39.55 -15.38 1.00
N ALA A 117 -40.06 -15.87 -0.14
CA ALA A 117 -39.23 -16.55 -1.13
C ALA A 117 -38.16 -15.60 -1.72
N VAL A 118 -38.54 -14.38 -2.11
CA VAL A 118 -37.61 -13.36 -2.61
C VAL A 118 -36.58 -13.00 -1.55
N ALA A 119 -36.99 -12.75 -0.31
CA ALA A 119 -36.10 -12.44 0.80
C ALA A 119 -35.11 -13.59 1.06
N GLY A 120 -35.56 -14.85 1.02
CA GLY A 120 -34.71 -16.02 1.14
C GLY A 120 -33.64 -16.10 0.04
N ILE A 121 -34.02 -15.84 -1.22
CA ILE A 121 -33.08 -15.81 -2.35
C ILE A 121 -32.06 -14.67 -2.18
N LEU A 122 -32.52 -13.46 -1.84
CA LEU A 122 -31.63 -12.32 -1.63
C LEU A 122 -30.65 -12.56 -0.46
N ALA A 123 -31.13 -13.11 0.65
CA ALA A 123 -30.30 -13.47 1.79
C ALA A 123 -29.26 -14.53 1.41
N PHE A 124 -29.66 -15.57 0.68
CA PHE A 124 -28.76 -16.63 0.22
C PHE A 124 -27.67 -16.09 -0.72
N VAL A 125 -28.05 -15.29 -1.71
CA VAL A 125 -27.10 -14.65 -2.63
C VAL A 125 -26.18 -13.70 -1.87
N GLY A 126 -26.73 -12.90 -0.95
CA GLY A 126 -25.98 -11.98 -0.10
C GLY A 126 -24.93 -12.71 0.73
N VAL A 127 -25.29 -13.79 1.40
CA VAL A 127 -24.36 -14.63 2.17
C VAL A 127 -23.29 -15.24 1.25
N LYS A 128 -23.66 -15.74 0.07
CA LYS A 128 -22.69 -16.30 -0.89
C LYS A 128 -21.70 -15.26 -1.38
N LYS A 129 -22.16 -14.04 -1.68
CA LYS A 129 -21.31 -12.92 -2.09
C LYS A 129 -20.40 -12.46 -0.96
N PHE A 130 -20.93 -12.35 0.26
CA PHE A 130 -20.14 -11.98 1.43
C PHE A 130 -19.04 -13.01 1.72
N LYS A 131 -19.35 -14.31 1.65
CA LYS A 131 -18.37 -15.39 1.80
C LYS A 131 -17.33 -15.43 0.68
N ALA A 132 -17.66 -14.92 -0.51
CA ALA A 132 -16.73 -14.84 -1.64
C ALA A 132 -15.75 -13.67 -1.53
N ILE A 133 -16.01 -12.69 -0.66
CA ILE A 133 -15.04 -11.62 -0.36
C ILE A 133 -13.93 -12.24 0.48
N ARG A 134 -12.80 -12.54 -0.16
CA ARG A 134 -11.61 -13.07 0.51
C ARG A 134 -11.12 -12.03 1.51
N SER A 135 -11.07 -12.37 2.79
CA SER A 135 -10.45 -11.51 3.80
C SER A 135 -8.98 -11.25 3.40
N PRO A 136 -8.44 -10.03 3.64
CA PRO A 136 -7.05 -9.73 3.33
C PRO A 136 -6.11 -10.50 4.27
N GLU A 137 -5.86 -11.77 3.94
CA GLU A 137 -5.08 -12.73 4.74
C GLU A 137 -3.69 -12.17 5.07
N ARG A 138 -3.06 -11.46 4.12
CA ARG A 138 -1.73 -10.84 4.29
C ARG A 138 -1.74 -9.68 5.29
N THR A 139 -2.74 -8.83 5.25
CA THR A 139 -2.89 -7.72 6.21
C THR A 139 -3.16 -8.26 7.61
N ILE A 140 -4.00 -9.28 7.71
CA ILE A 140 -4.33 -9.94 8.99
C ILE A 140 -3.09 -10.66 9.55
N SER A 141 -2.30 -11.34 8.71
CA SER A 141 -1.07 -12.02 9.15
C SER A 141 -0.02 -11.03 9.63
N SER A 142 0.20 -9.91 8.94
CA SER A 142 1.18 -8.90 9.35
C SER A 142 0.79 -8.20 10.65
N VAL A 143 -0.49 -7.92 10.87
CA VAL A 143 -0.99 -7.36 12.14
C VAL A 143 -0.87 -8.39 13.28
N ASN A 144 -1.13 -9.66 13.01
CA ASN A 144 -0.96 -10.73 14.00
C ASN A 144 0.51 -10.97 14.34
N GLU A 145 1.41 -10.91 13.36
CA GLU A 145 2.85 -11.00 13.56
C GLU A 145 3.36 -9.84 14.42
N TRP A 146 2.90 -8.62 14.16
CA TRP A 146 3.21 -7.45 14.99
C TRP A 146 2.73 -7.61 16.44
N LYS A 147 1.55 -8.21 16.65
CA LYS A 147 1.01 -8.46 18.00
C LYS A 147 1.78 -9.55 18.76
N ASN A 148 2.40 -10.48 18.04
CA ASN A 148 3.24 -11.55 18.61
C ASN A 148 4.68 -11.09 18.88
N LEU A 149 5.11 -9.96 18.33
CA LEU A 149 6.38 -9.32 18.64
C LEU A 149 6.21 -8.50 19.93
N VAL A 150 6.51 -9.14 21.07
CA VAL A 150 6.62 -8.45 22.37
C VAL A 150 7.64 -7.31 22.27
N PRO A 151 7.25 -6.03 22.46
CA PRO A 151 8.18 -4.91 22.46
C PRO A 151 9.23 -5.12 23.55
N GLY A 152 10.51 -5.18 23.17
CA GLY A 152 11.63 -5.38 24.09
C GLY A 152 12.52 -6.58 23.76
N LYS A 153 11.99 -7.66 23.18
CA LYS A 153 12.83 -8.83 22.80
C LYS A 153 13.71 -8.57 21.58
N ALA A 154 13.26 -7.70 20.67
CA ALA A 154 14.08 -7.23 19.57
C ALA A 154 15.32 -6.49 20.10
N GLN A 155 15.17 -5.59 21.08
CA GLN A 155 16.29 -4.91 21.74
C GLN A 155 17.19 -5.88 22.52
N GLU A 156 16.63 -6.89 23.18
CA GLU A 156 17.41 -7.93 23.88
C GLU A 156 18.27 -8.77 22.90
N SER A 157 17.74 -9.04 21.70
CA SER A 157 18.48 -9.72 20.63
C SER A 157 19.56 -8.86 19.99
N LEU A 158 19.37 -7.53 19.93
CA LEU A 158 20.37 -6.58 19.43
C LEU A 158 21.48 -6.34 20.45
N ALA A 159 21.14 -6.15 21.73
CA ALA A 159 22.10 -6.00 22.83
C ALA A 159 22.98 -7.26 22.99
N ARG A 160 22.38 -8.46 22.89
CA ARG A 160 23.11 -9.73 22.90
C ARG A 160 24.07 -9.86 21.71
N LYS A 161 23.73 -9.28 20.56
CA LYS A 161 24.55 -9.32 19.34
C LYS A 161 25.71 -8.32 19.41
N GLU A 162 25.52 -7.18 20.06
CA GLU A 162 26.59 -6.21 20.40
C GLU A 162 27.65 -6.84 21.30
N ASP A 163 27.25 -7.45 22.42
CA ASP A 163 28.16 -8.15 23.34
C ASP A 163 28.94 -9.28 22.64
N SER A 164 28.27 -10.04 21.75
CA SER A 164 28.91 -11.11 21.00
C SER A 164 29.91 -10.59 19.95
N SER A 165 29.62 -9.46 19.31
CA SER A 165 30.55 -8.83 18.36
C SER A 165 31.76 -8.21 19.05
N ALA A 166 31.60 -7.71 20.28
CA ALA A 166 32.69 -7.21 21.13
C ALA A 166 33.69 -8.31 21.51
N LEU A 167 33.25 -9.59 21.54
CA LEU A 167 34.13 -10.74 21.79
C LEU A 167 35.02 -11.11 20.59
N TYR A 168 34.66 -10.71 19.36
CA TYR A 168 35.47 -11.00 18.17
C TYR A 168 36.48 -9.89 17.82
N THR A 169 36.24 -8.64 18.25
CA THR A 169 37.14 -7.50 17.99
C THR A 169 38.33 -7.41 18.96
N ASN A 170 38.24 -8.04 20.14
CA ASN A 170 39.31 -7.98 21.16
C ASN A 170 40.40 -9.06 21.06
N ALA A 171 40.41 -9.90 20.02
CA ALA A 171 41.42 -10.94 19.84
C ALA A 171 42.76 -10.45 19.22
N ALA A 172 42.88 -9.16 18.88
CA ALA A 172 44.05 -8.60 18.19
C ALA A 172 45.07 -7.87 19.10
N GLY A 173 45.09 -8.14 20.42
CA GLY A 173 46.07 -7.49 21.30
C GLY A 173 46.32 -8.19 22.62
N ARG A 174 47.36 -9.02 22.70
CA ARG A 174 48.00 -9.40 23.98
C ARG A 174 49.53 -9.38 23.83
N PRO A 175 50.26 -8.53 24.58
CA PRO A 175 51.72 -8.59 24.63
C PRO A 175 52.24 -9.64 25.65
N ALA A 176 53.42 -10.15 25.32
CA ALA A 176 54.36 -11.08 25.96
C ALA A 176 54.31 -11.38 27.48
N ALA A 177 54.65 -12.64 27.86
CA ALA A 177 55.64 -12.96 28.92
C ALA A 177 55.85 -14.48 29.17
N SER A 178 57.08 -14.84 29.54
CA SER A 178 57.63 -16.13 30.04
C SER A 178 57.72 -17.25 29.00
N ASP A 179 58.87 -17.67 28.46
CA ASP A 179 60.25 -17.83 28.95
C ASP A 179 60.37 -18.66 30.23
N LYS A 180 61.14 -19.76 30.16
CA LYS A 180 61.30 -20.89 31.12
C LYS A 180 60.37 -22.10 30.96
N ALA A 181 60.46 -22.81 29.83
CA ALA A 181 60.03 -24.23 29.78
C ALA A 181 60.84 -25.10 28.79
N THR A 182 61.76 -24.54 28.01
CA THR A 182 62.37 -25.24 26.87
C THR A 182 63.66 -26.00 27.20
N GLU A 183 64.29 -25.78 28.36
CA GLU A 183 65.57 -26.42 28.70
C GLU A 183 65.46 -27.82 29.34
N ALA A 184 64.26 -28.31 29.66
CA ALA A 184 64.10 -29.63 30.30
C ALA A 184 64.03 -30.81 29.31
N ARG A 185 64.04 -30.58 27.99
CA ARG A 185 63.81 -31.63 26.97
C ARG A 185 65.06 -32.25 26.33
N LEU A 186 66.27 -31.94 26.82
CA LEU A 186 67.52 -32.43 26.21
C LEU A 186 68.35 -33.38 27.10
N ARG A 187 67.77 -33.96 28.16
CA ARG A 187 68.52 -34.83 29.08
C ARG A 187 67.80 -36.15 29.45
N ASP A 188 67.23 -36.83 28.48
CA ASP A 188 66.98 -38.28 28.59
C ASP A 188 66.75 -38.83 27.17
N GLY A 189 67.67 -39.54 26.53
CA GLY A 189 68.39 -40.68 27.07
C GLY A 189 67.52 -41.92 26.89
N ARG A 190 67.41 -42.44 25.66
CA ARG A 190 68.20 -43.61 25.20
C ARG A 190 67.69 -44.95 25.78
N GLY A 191 67.26 -45.83 24.86
CA GLY A 191 66.96 -47.25 25.10
C GLY A 191 65.46 -47.50 25.25
N SER A 192 64.84 -48.53 24.69
CA SER A 192 65.31 -49.73 24.03
C SER A 192 64.10 -50.41 23.35
N THR A 193 64.37 -51.12 22.25
CA THR A 193 63.78 -52.42 21.82
C THR A 193 62.67 -53.01 22.72
N SER A 194 61.55 -53.58 22.26
CA SER A 194 61.32 -54.58 21.20
C SER A 194 59.91 -55.16 21.42
N VAL A 195 59.24 -55.68 20.35
CA VAL A 195 58.46 -56.97 20.35
C VAL A 195 57.14 -56.97 21.17
N ASP A 196 55.95 -57.46 20.79
CA ASP A 196 55.36 -58.48 19.89
C ASP A 196 53.86 -58.08 19.67
N VAL A 197 53.22 -58.25 18.50
CA VAL A 197 52.44 -59.40 17.97
C VAL A 197 51.06 -59.65 18.61
N ASP A 198 50.07 -59.78 17.70
CA ASP A 198 48.66 -60.23 17.77
C ASP A 198 47.55 -59.25 18.19
#